data_AF-A0A223SAE3-F1
#
_entry.id   AF-A0A223SAE3-F1
#
_cell.length_a   1.000
_cell.length_b   1.000
_cell.length_c   1.000
_cell.angle_alpha   90.00
_cell.angle_beta   90.00
_cell.angle_gamma   90.00
#
_symmetry.space_group_name_H-M   'P 1'
#
loop_
_entity.id
_entity.type
_entity.pdbx_description
1 polymer ?
#
loop_
_entity_poly.entity_id
_entity_poly.type
_entity_poly.pdbx_seq_one_letter_code
_entity_poly.pdbx_strand_id
1 'polypeptide(L)' 'MTSNIVRVVCGGYSVTYDPGLPPMLRFTVRGWGGRIVRLRAPYGEAHRALVHECGLTKTDASRLLDQASGGES' A
#
# COMPACT_ATOMS: atom_id res chain seq x y z
N MET A 1 9.82 15.09 -14.36
CA MET A 1 9.98 13.90 -13.50
C MET A 1 8.76 13.03 -13.70
N THR A 2 8.93 11.83 -14.26
CA THR A 2 7.86 10.83 -14.36
C THR A 2 7.64 10.29 -12.95
N SER A 3 6.56 10.71 -12.29
CA SER A 3 6.13 10.07 -11.04
C SER A 3 5.76 8.64 -11.39
N ASN A 4 6.66 7.70 -11.14
CA ASN A 4 6.41 6.29 -11.40
C ASN A 4 5.52 5.77 -10.29
N ILE A 5 4.21 5.88 -10.49
CA ILE A 5 3.21 5.36 -9.56
C ILE A 5 3.31 3.84 -9.60
N VAL A 6 3.71 3.25 -8.48
CA VAL A 6 3.88 1.79 -8.37
C VAL A 6 2.60 1.20 -7.84
N ARG A 7 2.16 0.09 -8.44
CA ARG A 7 1.05 -0.71 -7.93
C ARG A 7 1.51 -2.14 -7.72
N VAL A 8 1.41 -2.62 -6.48
CA VAL A 8 1.67 -4.01 -6.12
C VAL A 8 0.35 -4.70 -5.83
N VAL A 9 0.20 -5.92 -6.34
CA VAL A 9 -0.99 -6.75 -6.14
C VAL A 9 -0.56 -8.03 -5.43
N CYS A 10 -1.28 -8.41 -4.38
CA CYS A 10 -1.05 -9.67 -3.67
C CYS A 10 -2.40 -10.32 -3.37
N GLY A 11 -2.69 -11.42 -4.07
CA GLY A 11 -4.01 -12.06 -4.04
C GLY A 11 -5.11 -11.09 -4.45
N GLY A 12 -6.12 -10.92 -3.58
CA GLY A 12 -7.23 -9.98 -3.78
C GLY A 12 -6.95 -8.53 -3.36
N TYR A 13 -5.75 -8.22 -2.88
CA TYR A 13 -5.38 -6.90 -2.35
C TYR A 13 -4.44 -6.16 -3.30
N SER A 14 -4.47 -4.83 -3.29
CA SER A 14 -3.45 -4.05 -3.96
C SER A 14 -3.08 -2.78 -3.20
N VAL A 15 -1.80 -2.43 -3.27
CA VAL A 15 -1.24 -1.19 -2.75
C VAL A 15 -0.76 -0.36 -3.92
N THR A 16 -1.11 0.92 -3.92
CA THR A 16 -0.55 1.90 -4.84
C THR A 16 0.33 2.87 -4.04
N TYR A 17 1.53 3.12 -4.54
CA TYR A 17 2.49 4.08 -4.00
C TYR A 17 2.72 5.19 -5.02
N ASP A 18 2.52 6.43 -4.59
CA ASP A 18 2.79 7.62 -5.39
C ASP A 18 3.92 8.44 -4.75
N PRO A 19 5.14 8.42 -5.31
CA PRO A 19 6.26 9.18 -4.76
C PRO A 19 6.13 10.71 -4.94
N GLY A 20 5.27 11.15 -5.87
CA GLY A 20 4.97 12.57 -6.11
C GLY A 20 4.06 13.18 -5.05
N LEU A 21 3.40 12.37 -4.22
CA LEU A 21 2.60 12.84 -3.09
C LEU A 21 3.46 13.11 -1.84
N PRO A 22 2.97 14.00 -0.94
CA PRO A 22 3.56 14.19 0.39
C PRO A 22 3.70 12.84 1.12
N PRO A 23 4.73 12.62 1.95
CA PRO A 23 4.96 11.37 2.67
C PRO A 23 3.73 10.81 3.41
N MET A 24 2.86 11.70 3.89
CA MET A 24 1.62 11.35 4.58
C MET A 24 0.49 10.85 3.68
N LEU A 25 0.64 10.92 2.35
CA LEU A 25 -0.43 10.64 1.39
C LEU A 25 -0.02 9.61 0.31
N ARG A 26 1.15 8.99 0.44
CA ARG A 26 1.75 8.20 -0.64
C ARG A 26 1.07 6.87 -0.91
N PHE A 27 0.40 6.27 0.08
CA PHE A 27 -0.13 4.92 -0.04
C PHE A 27 -1.65 4.89 -0.24
N THR A 28 -2.12 4.04 -1.13
CA THR A 28 -3.54 3.70 -1.28
C THR A 28 -3.70 2.19 -1.22
N VAL A 29 -4.52 1.70 -0.29
CA VAL A 29 -4.81 0.29 -0.07
C VAL A 29 -6.18 -0.04 -0.64
N ARG A 30 -6.23 -1.07 -1.49
CA ARG A 30 -7.46 -1.64 -2.03
C ARG A 30 -7.60 -3.10 -1.58
N GLY A 31 -8.79 -3.42 -1.10
CA GLY A 31 -9.25 -4.74 -0.71
C GLY A 31 -9.74 -5.58 -1.89
N TRP A 32 -10.30 -6.75 -1.56
CA TRP A 32 -10.97 -7.63 -2.52
C TRP A 32 -11.99 -6.89 -3.38
N GLY A 33 -12.03 -7.22 -4.67
CA GLY A 33 -12.90 -6.57 -5.65
C GLY A 33 -12.54 -5.10 -5.95
N GLY A 34 -11.37 -4.63 -5.50
CA GLY A 34 -10.91 -3.26 -5.74
C GLY A 34 -11.49 -2.21 -4.79
N ARG A 35 -12.21 -2.63 -3.72
CA ARG A 35 -12.75 -1.71 -2.71
C ARG A 35 -11.62 -0.89 -2.10
N ILE A 36 -11.76 0.44 -2.09
CA ILE A 36 -10.79 1.30 -1.40
C ILE A 36 -10.95 1.08 0.11
N VAL A 37 -9.92 0.52 0.74
CA VAL A 37 -9.84 0.29 2.18
C VAL A 37 -9.22 1.52 2.84
N ARG A 38 -8.17 2.06 2.22
CA ARG A 38 -7.52 3.28 2.68
C ARG A 38 -7.04 4.09 1.48
N LEU A 39 -7.36 5.37 1.46
CA LEU A 39 -6.96 6.29 0.41
C LEU A 39 -5.94 7.28 0.96
N ARG A 40 -4.83 7.47 0.23
CA ARG A 40 -3.82 8.51 0.51
C ARG A 40 -3.42 8.57 1.99
N ALA A 41 -2.74 7.53 2.43
CA ALA A 41 -2.33 7.35 3.81
C ALA A 41 -0.81 7.32 3.95
N PRO A 42 -0.28 7.62 5.16
CA PRO A 42 1.10 7.32 5.50
C PRO A 42 1.31 5.81 5.60
N TYR A 43 2.58 5.40 5.61
CA TYR A 43 2.97 3.98 5.74
C TYR A 43 2.27 3.27 6.91
N GLY A 44 2.29 3.86 8.10
CA GLY A 44 1.71 3.24 9.31
C GLY A 44 0.21 3.00 9.23
N GLU A 45 -0.55 3.92 8.62
CA GLU A 45 -1.99 3.73 8.43
C GLU A 45 -2.29 2.71 7.33
N ALA A 46 -1.52 2.72 6.24
CA ALA A 46 -1.63 1.72 5.19
C ALA A 46 -1.33 0.31 5.74
N HIS A 47 -0.31 0.18 6.59
CA HIS A 47 0.03 -1.07 7.29
C HIS A 47 -1.12 -1.53 8.18
N ARG A 48 -1.64 -0.63 9.02
CA ARG A 48 -2.78 -0.93 9.90
C ARG A 48 -4.01 -1.37 9.11
N ALA A 49 -4.30 -0.73 7.97
CA ALA A 49 -5.40 -1.10 7.10
C ALA A 49 -5.22 -2.51 6.51
N LEU A 50 -4.02 -2.84 6.05
CA LEU A 50 -3.71 -4.18 5.54
C LEU A 50 -3.87 -5.26 6.62
N VAL A 51 -3.45 -4.98 7.85
CA VAL A 51 -3.56 -5.97 8.95
C VAL A 51 -5.00 -6.11 9.44
N HIS A 52 -5.68 -5.01 9.75
CA HIS A 52 -6.98 -5.04 10.43
C HIS A 52 -8.17 -5.18 9.48
N GLU A 53 -8.12 -4.56 8.30
CA GLU A 53 -9.25 -4.60 7.37
C GLU A 53 -9.06 -5.66 6.28
N CYS A 54 -7.81 -5.92 5.86
CA CYS A 54 -7.50 -6.95 4.86
C CYS A 54 -7.06 -8.29 5.49
N GLY A 55 -6.88 -8.36 6.81
CA GLY A 55 -6.53 -9.61 7.50
C GLY A 55 -5.15 -10.17 7.18
N LEU A 56 -4.23 -9.35 6.64
CA LEU A 56 -2.86 -9.76 6.35
C LEU A 56 -2.05 -9.90 7.65
N THR A 57 -1.04 -10.76 7.62
CA THR A 57 -0.05 -10.77 8.70
C THR A 57 0.74 -9.46 8.69
N LYS A 58 1.31 -9.06 9.84
CA LYS A 58 2.14 -7.85 9.91
C LYS A 58 3.31 -7.92 8.93
N THR A 59 3.90 -9.10 8.76
CA THR A 59 5.02 -9.36 7.86
C THR A 59 4.61 -9.18 6.39
N ASP A 60 3.48 -9.77 5.98
CA ASP A 60 2.98 -9.63 4.62
C ASP A 60 2.58 -8.19 4.30
N ALA A 61 1.95 -7.50 5.25
CA ALA A 61 1.59 -6.09 5.11
C ALA A 61 2.84 -5.20 4.94
N SER A 62 3.88 -5.41 5.75
CA SER A 62 5.15 -4.67 5.63
C SER A 62 5.83 -4.95 4.30
N ARG A 63 5.93 -6.23 3.90
CA ARG A 63 6.52 -6.63 2.62
C ARG A 63 5.79 -6.01 1.43
N LEU A 64 4.45 -5.97 1.46
CA LEU A 64 3.65 -5.41 0.38
C LEU A 64 3.86 -3.89 0.22
N LEU A 65 3.96 -3.17 1.33
CA LEU A 65 4.24 -1.73 1.33
C LEU A 65 5.66 -1.44 0.87
N ASP A 66 6.63 -2.23 1.35
CA ASP A 66 8.04 -2.10 1.01
C ASP A 66 8.26 -2.29 -0.50
N GLN A 67 7.69 -3.37 -1.05
CA GLN A 67 7.65 -3.62 -2.50
C GLN A 67 7.03 -2.46 -3.27
N ALA A 68 5.97 -1.84 -2.76
CA ALA A 68 5.32 -0.71 -3.43
C ALA A 68 6.18 0.57 -3.37
N SER A 69 6.92 0.80 -2.29
CA SER A 69 7.84 1.93 -2.18
C SER A 69 9.20 1.73 -2.86
N GLY A 70 9.44 0.54 -3.46
CA GLY A 70 10.72 0.20 -4.08
C GLY A 70 11.79 -0.22 -3.08
N GLY A 71 11.39 -0.71 -1.90
CA GLY A 71 12.27 -1.44 -1.02
C GLY A 71 12.56 -2.80 -1.65
N GLU A 72 13.74 -2.92 -2.24
CA GLU A 72 14.37 -4.20 -2.54
C GLU A 72 15.39 -4.44 -1.44
N SER A 73 15.07 -5.30 -0.47
CA SER A 73 16.03 -5.94 0.44
C SER A 73 15.49 -7.25 0.99
#